data_AF-A0A3S3V137-F1
#
_entry.id   AF-A0A3S3V137-F1
#
_cell.length_a   1.000
_cell.length_b   1.000
_cell.length_c   1.000
_cell.angle_alpha   90.00
_cell.angle_beta   90.00
_cell.angle_gamma   90.00
#
_symmetry.space_group_name_H-M   'P 1'
#
loop_
_entity.id
_entity.type
_entity.pdbx_description
1 polymer ?
#
loop_
_entity_poly.entity_id
_entity_poly.type
_entity_poly.pdbx_seq_one_letter_code
_entity_poly.pdbx_strand_id
1 'polypeptide(L)'
;MKRIYCYLLTLIIFTTLVVTGCKIDQPIYPDGTVGGGTGGGGSSSNFISYTFAGKTTRIESHIVFQVIAPGVVPEGSTQIIGGTEPANLFSIIAPTAVAGTFPNGLIAVGTDLVGEGTIVFSTLTSANGFNGTLKGTFTGQMNDKTGSPAGPISGSFSITN
;
A
#
# COMPACT_ATOMS: atom_id res chain seq x y z
N MET A 1 -15.76 -19.83 -11.38
CA MET A 1 -15.04 -18.56 -11.16
C MET A 1 -14.44 -18.41 -9.74
N LYS A 2 -14.25 -19.51 -8.97
CA LYS A 2 -13.65 -19.48 -7.61
C LYS A 2 -12.12 -19.54 -7.57
N ARG A 3 -11.49 -19.98 -8.67
CA ARG A 3 -10.03 -20.17 -8.72
C ARG A 3 -9.28 -18.87 -8.98
N ILE A 4 -9.86 -17.93 -9.73
CA ILE A 4 -9.16 -16.73 -10.21
C ILE A 4 -8.70 -15.83 -9.05
N TYR A 5 -9.50 -15.63 -8.00
CA TYR A 5 -9.14 -14.75 -6.88
C TYR A 5 -8.13 -15.37 -5.90
N CYS A 6 -8.23 -16.67 -5.61
CA CYS A 6 -7.18 -17.38 -4.88
C CYS A 6 -5.87 -17.39 -5.68
N TYR A 7 -5.94 -17.56 -7.00
CA TYR A 7 -4.76 -17.43 -7.86
C TYR A 7 -4.24 -15.99 -7.88
N LEU A 8 -5.09 -14.95 -7.88
CA LEU A 8 -4.63 -13.56 -7.87
C LEU A 8 -3.94 -13.20 -6.55
N LEU A 9 -4.51 -13.59 -5.40
CA LEU A 9 -3.93 -13.34 -4.08
C LEU A 9 -2.63 -14.13 -3.88
N THR A 10 -2.63 -15.41 -4.26
CA THR A 10 -1.44 -16.26 -4.21
C THR A 10 -0.40 -15.79 -5.21
N LEU A 11 -0.79 -15.33 -6.41
CA LEU A 11 0.11 -14.77 -7.42
C LEU A 11 0.68 -13.43 -6.96
N ILE A 12 -0.08 -12.54 -6.32
CA ILE A 12 0.44 -11.28 -5.74
C ILE A 12 1.46 -11.59 -4.65
N ILE A 13 1.16 -12.52 -3.74
CA ILE A 13 2.09 -12.93 -2.67
C ILE A 13 3.33 -13.65 -3.25
N PHE A 14 3.15 -14.60 -4.20
CA PHE A 14 4.26 -15.35 -4.80
C PHE A 14 5.09 -14.53 -5.78
N THR A 15 4.50 -13.63 -6.58
CA THR A 15 5.29 -12.75 -7.44
C THR A 15 6.16 -11.85 -6.59
N THR A 16 5.68 -11.33 -5.46
CA THR A 16 6.53 -10.55 -4.54
C THR A 16 7.64 -11.35 -3.86
N LEU A 17 7.44 -12.65 -3.62
CA LEU A 17 8.47 -13.55 -3.05
C LEU A 17 9.48 -14.06 -4.09
N VAL A 18 9.11 -14.15 -5.37
CA VAL A 18 10.01 -14.62 -6.43
C VAL A 18 10.92 -13.50 -6.97
N VAL A 19 10.57 -12.22 -6.79
CA VAL A 19 11.50 -11.12 -7.15
C VAL A 19 12.74 -11.06 -6.25
N THR A 20 12.80 -11.79 -5.13
CA THR A 20 13.97 -11.77 -4.23
C THR A 20 15.10 -12.74 -4.65
N GLY A 21 15.00 -13.39 -5.83
CA GLY A 21 15.95 -14.42 -6.28
C GLY A 21 16.89 -14.06 -7.44
N CYS A 22 16.63 -12.99 -8.19
CA CYS A 22 17.59 -12.42 -9.14
C CYS A 22 17.91 -11.01 -8.64
N LYS A 23 19.18 -10.58 -8.67
CA LYS A 23 19.58 -9.23 -8.30
C LYS A 23 18.57 -8.22 -8.83
N ILE A 24 17.73 -7.66 -7.96
CA ILE A 24 16.98 -6.45 -8.25
C ILE A 24 18.08 -5.41 -8.35
N ASP A 25 18.49 -5.08 -9.57
CA ASP A 25 19.12 -3.79 -9.81
C ASP A 25 18.24 -2.76 -9.11
N GLN A 26 18.86 -1.89 -8.31
CA GLN A 26 18.14 -0.82 -7.61
C GLN A 26 17.19 -0.18 -8.63
N PRO A 27 15.90 -0.01 -8.28
CA PRO A 27 14.97 0.61 -9.21
C PRO A 27 15.58 1.95 -9.68
N ILE A 28 15.71 2.12 -10.99
CA ILE A 28 16.31 3.32 -11.57
C ILE A 28 15.26 4.42 -11.48
N TYR A 29 15.40 5.29 -10.48
CA TYR A 29 14.59 6.49 -10.34
C TYR A 29 15.13 7.57 -11.28
N PRO A 30 14.32 8.12 -12.19
CA PRO A 30 14.70 9.31 -12.93
C PRO A 30 14.80 10.48 -11.97
N ASP A 31 15.78 11.35 -12.22
CA ASP A 31 15.81 12.68 -11.65
C ASP A 31 14.44 13.36 -11.86
N GLY A 32 13.76 13.71 -10.76
CA GLY A 32 12.42 14.31 -10.78
C GLY A 32 11.26 13.42 -10.35
N THR A 33 11.50 12.17 -9.92
CA THR A 33 10.53 11.45 -9.07
C THR A 33 10.40 12.17 -7.72
N VAL A 34 9.23 12.78 -7.48
CA VAL A 34 8.82 13.52 -6.26
C VAL A 34 9.95 14.10 -5.39
N GLY A 35 10.38 15.30 -5.82
CA GLY A 35 10.69 16.48 -5.01
C GLY A 35 11.50 16.31 -3.73
N GLY A 36 12.74 16.79 -3.76
CA GLY A 36 13.54 17.07 -2.57
C GLY A 36 12.74 17.92 -1.57
N GLY A 37 12.19 17.25 -0.55
CA GLY A 37 11.58 17.87 0.61
C GLY A 37 12.67 18.31 1.58
N THR A 38 13.02 19.59 1.52
CA THR A 38 13.81 20.27 2.54
C THR A 38 13.08 20.17 3.88
N GLY A 39 13.76 19.62 4.90
CA GLY A 39 13.59 19.89 6.33
C GLY A 39 12.16 19.90 6.90
N GLY A 40 11.80 18.81 7.58
CA GLY A 40 10.62 18.78 8.45
C GLY A 40 10.86 17.84 9.63
N GLY A 41 11.59 18.32 10.63
CA GLY A 41 11.67 17.66 11.93
C GLY A 41 10.27 17.58 12.53
N GLY A 42 9.71 16.39 12.60
CA GLY A 42 8.41 16.13 13.19
C GLY A 42 8.28 14.64 13.44
N SER A 43 8.25 14.26 14.71
CA SER A 43 8.07 12.89 15.18
C SER A 43 6.97 12.17 14.40
N SER A 44 7.32 11.12 13.67
CA SER A 44 6.38 10.31 12.90
C SER A 44 6.35 8.91 13.48
N SER A 45 5.38 8.64 14.35
CA SER A 45 4.97 7.27 14.64
C SER A 45 4.44 6.68 13.33
N ASN A 46 5.14 5.69 12.76
CA ASN A 46 4.62 4.95 11.61
C ASN A 46 3.29 4.32 12.00
N PHE A 47 2.22 4.61 11.26
CA PHE A 47 0.93 3.99 11.53
C PHE A 47 0.10 3.75 10.28
N ILE A 48 -0.75 2.74 10.37
CA ILE A 48 -1.91 2.51 9.51
C ILE A 48 -3.11 2.38 10.45
N SER A 49 -4.13 3.19 10.24
CA SER A 49 -5.37 3.12 11.02
C SER A 49 -6.55 2.99 10.08
N TYR A 50 -7.44 2.04 10.38
CA TYR A 50 -8.60 1.78 9.54
C TYR A 50 -9.80 1.38 10.38
N THR A 51 -10.99 1.65 9.86
CA THR A 51 -12.27 1.25 10.43
C THR A 51 -12.98 0.35 9.44
N PHE A 52 -13.34 -0.84 9.90
CA PHE A 52 -14.12 -1.82 9.16
C PHE A 52 -15.18 -2.43 10.10
N ALA A 53 -16.42 -2.56 9.62
CA ALA A 53 -17.54 -3.07 10.42
C ALA A 53 -17.72 -2.39 11.79
N GLY A 54 -17.46 -1.07 11.86
CA GLY A 54 -17.56 -0.28 13.10
C GLY A 54 -16.39 -0.47 14.08
N LYS A 55 -15.42 -1.35 13.78
CA LYS A 55 -14.21 -1.54 14.58
C LYS A 55 -13.04 -0.78 13.97
N THR A 56 -12.39 0.05 14.78
CA THR A 56 -11.13 0.70 14.40
C THR A 56 -9.94 -0.15 14.83
N THR A 57 -9.05 -0.43 13.88
CA THR A 57 -7.76 -1.08 14.09
C THR A 57 -6.66 -0.08 13.82
N ARG A 58 -5.59 -0.13 14.62
CA ARG A 58 -4.39 0.67 14.44
C ARG A 58 -3.16 -0.23 14.49
N ILE A 59 -2.35 -0.14 13.47
CA ILE A 59 -1.07 -0.83 13.30
C ILE A 59 -0.01 0.24 13.46
N GLU A 60 0.98 0.01 14.32
CA GLU A 60 2.10 0.97 14.56
C GLU A 60 3.48 0.33 14.34
N SER A 61 3.51 -0.97 14.08
CA SER A 61 4.72 -1.77 13.95
C SER A 61 4.72 -2.57 12.65
N HIS A 62 5.91 -2.90 12.14
CA HIS A 62 6.10 -3.71 10.93
C HIS A 62 5.40 -3.11 9.70
N ILE A 63 5.47 -1.79 9.58
CA ILE A 63 4.93 -1.06 8.44
C ILE A 63 6.06 -0.77 7.47
N VAL A 64 5.86 -1.16 6.22
CA VAL A 64 6.78 -0.92 5.11
C VAL A 64 5.99 -0.29 3.98
N PHE A 65 6.62 0.65 3.27
CA PHE A 65 6.13 1.05 1.95
C PHE A 65 7.20 0.80 0.90
N GLN A 66 6.75 0.61 -0.33
CA GLN A 66 7.61 0.47 -1.49
C GLN A 66 7.02 1.27 -2.65
N VAL A 67 7.87 1.98 -3.39
CA VAL A 67 7.56 2.64 -4.65
C VAL A 67 8.37 1.97 -5.74
N ILE A 68 7.72 1.60 -6.84
CA ILE A 68 8.34 1.00 -8.02
C ILE A 68 7.97 1.90 -9.20
N ALA A 69 8.95 2.59 -9.80
CA ALA A 69 8.72 3.46 -10.96
C ALA A 69 9.60 3.01 -12.14
N PRO A 70 9.04 2.80 -13.35
CA PRO A 70 9.77 2.27 -14.52
C PRO A 70 10.60 3.34 -15.26
N GLY A 71 10.85 4.50 -14.67
CA GLY A 71 11.64 5.56 -15.29
C GLY A 71 10.85 6.73 -15.89
N VAL A 72 9.51 6.69 -15.87
CA VAL A 72 8.65 7.81 -16.28
C VAL A 72 7.58 8.00 -15.21
N VAL A 73 7.48 9.23 -14.70
CA VAL A 73 6.45 9.65 -13.73
C VAL A 73 5.23 10.14 -14.52
N PRO A 74 3.98 9.77 -14.17
CA PRO A 74 3.52 9.18 -12.90
C PRO A 74 3.42 7.66 -12.85
N GLU A 75 3.93 6.96 -13.87
CA GLU A 75 3.83 5.50 -13.96
C GLU A 75 4.60 4.82 -12.83
N GLY A 76 4.07 3.69 -12.36
CA GLY A 76 4.64 2.92 -11.27
C GLY A 76 3.59 2.30 -10.36
N SER A 77 4.04 1.76 -9.23
CA SER A 77 3.19 1.28 -8.17
C SER A 77 3.72 1.72 -6.81
N THR A 78 2.79 2.04 -5.92
CA THR A 78 3.08 2.29 -4.50
C THR A 78 2.35 1.23 -3.70
N GLN A 79 3.10 0.53 -2.86
CA GLN A 79 2.60 -0.50 -1.97
C GLN A 79 2.84 -0.09 -0.51
N ILE A 80 1.87 -0.38 0.35
CA ILE A 80 1.99 -0.29 1.80
C ILE A 80 1.64 -1.65 2.37
N ILE A 81 2.44 -2.18 3.29
CA ILE A 81 2.15 -3.39 4.05
C ILE A 81 2.32 -3.09 5.53
N GLY A 82 1.46 -3.65 6.38
CA GLY A 82 1.58 -3.57 7.83
C GLY A 82 1.02 -4.80 8.54
N GLY A 83 1.42 -4.98 9.81
CA GLY A 83 0.95 -6.05 10.67
C GLY A 83 1.89 -7.27 10.70
N THR A 84 1.70 -8.13 11.70
CA THR A 84 2.54 -9.30 11.96
C THR A 84 1.76 -10.58 12.09
N GLU A 85 0.45 -10.49 12.28
CA GLU A 85 -0.43 -11.62 12.54
C GLU A 85 -1.55 -11.65 11.50
N PRO A 86 -2.04 -12.85 11.12
CA PRO A 86 -3.12 -12.99 10.13
C PRO A 86 -4.36 -12.13 10.40
N ALA A 87 -4.66 -11.82 11.66
CA ALA A 87 -5.81 -11.00 12.05
C ALA A 87 -5.60 -9.48 11.86
N ASN A 88 -4.36 -9.01 11.74
CA ASN A 88 -4.02 -7.59 11.60
C ASN A 88 -3.16 -7.27 10.36
N LEU A 89 -2.92 -8.23 9.47
CA LEU A 89 -2.27 -7.97 8.18
C LEU A 89 -3.05 -6.92 7.40
N PHE A 90 -2.34 -6.01 6.77
CA PHE A 90 -2.90 -4.94 5.96
C PHE A 90 -2.04 -4.71 4.74
N SER A 91 -2.67 -4.50 3.59
CA SER A 91 -1.97 -4.12 2.37
C SER A 91 -2.77 -3.10 1.55
N ILE A 92 -2.08 -2.13 0.98
CA ILE A 92 -2.59 -1.24 -0.06
C ILE A 92 -1.67 -1.33 -1.27
N ILE A 93 -2.26 -1.37 -2.47
CA ILE A 93 -1.53 -1.22 -3.74
C ILE A 93 -2.24 -0.14 -4.58
N ALA A 94 -1.50 0.90 -4.94
CA ALA A 94 -1.92 1.94 -5.88
C ALA A 94 -1.07 1.88 -7.15
N PRO A 95 -1.65 1.95 -8.36
CA PRO A 95 -0.92 1.90 -9.63
C PRO A 95 -0.32 3.26 -10.00
N THR A 96 0.47 3.85 -9.10
CA THR A 96 1.10 5.15 -9.31
C THR A 96 2.34 5.32 -8.43
N ALA A 97 3.24 6.21 -8.84
CA ALA A 97 4.41 6.63 -8.07
C ALA A 97 4.36 8.14 -7.69
N VAL A 98 3.18 8.77 -7.71
CA VAL A 98 3.00 10.18 -7.33
C VAL A 98 1.92 10.39 -6.28
N ALA A 99 1.96 11.56 -5.62
CA ALA A 99 0.86 12.03 -4.81
C ALA A 99 -0.39 12.31 -5.68
N GLY A 100 -1.58 12.11 -5.11
CA GLY A 100 -2.83 12.26 -5.86
C GLY A 100 -3.97 11.41 -5.31
N THR A 101 -5.07 11.38 -6.06
CA THR A 101 -6.25 10.55 -5.78
C THR A 101 -6.40 9.46 -6.84
N PHE A 102 -6.56 8.21 -6.40
CA PHE A 102 -6.51 7.03 -7.26
C PHE A 102 -7.77 6.19 -7.03
N PRO A 103 -8.75 6.21 -7.94
CA PRO A 103 -10.06 5.62 -7.71
C PRO A 103 -10.12 4.08 -7.81
N ASN A 104 -9.02 3.38 -8.10
CA ASN A 104 -8.96 1.92 -8.27
C ASN A 104 -7.80 1.29 -7.50
N GLY A 105 -7.67 1.68 -6.23
CA GLY A 105 -6.71 1.12 -5.30
C GLY A 105 -7.13 -0.24 -4.77
N LEU A 106 -6.19 -1.18 -4.68
CA LEU A 106 -6.44 -2.46 -4.02
C LEU A 106 -6.16 -2.34 -2.53
N ILE A 107 -7.08 -2.82 -1.71
CA ILE A 107 -6.99 -2.84 -0.25
C ILE A 107 -7.21 -4.28 0.21
N ALA A 108 -6.33 -4.80 1.05
CA ALA A 108 -6.48 -6.11 1.66
C ALA A 108 -6.34 -6.01 3.18
N VAL A 109 -7.19 -6.75 3.91
CA VAL A 109 -7.20 -6.82 5.37
C VAL A 109 -7.27 -8.28 5.81
N GLY A 110 -6.36 -8.65 6.70
CA GLY A 110 -6.17 -10.02 7.15
C GLY A 110 -5.94 -10.98 5.98
N THR A 111 -6.43 -12.21 6.10
CA THR A 111 -6.29 -13.25 5.06
C THR A 111 -7.48 -13.34 4.12
N ASP A 112 -8.61 -12.71 4.48
CA ASP A 112 -9.92 -13.07 3.94
C ASP A 112 -10.69 -11.89 3.35
N LEU A 113 -10.18 -10.65 3.45
CA LEU A 113 -10.87 -9.46 2.95
C LEU A 113 -10.04 -8.74 1.88
N VAL A 114 -10.63 -8.54 0.70
CA VAL A 114 -10.05 -7.76 -0.40
C VAL A 114 -11.10 -6.81 -0.95
N GLY A 115 -10.69 -5.59 -1.25
CA GLY A 115 -11.56 -4.55 -1.77
C GLY A 115 -10.87 -3.64 -2.76
N GLU A 116 -11.69 -2.96 -3.54
CA GLU A 116 -11.26 -1.84 -4.38
C GLU A 116 -11.78 -0.54 -3.76
N GLY A 117 -10.99 0.52 -3.89
CA GLY A 117 -11.31 1.78 -3.26
C GLY A 117 -10.52 2.96 -3.81
N THR A 118 -10.90 4.13 -3.33
CA THR A 118 -10.14 5.35 -3.56
C THR A 118 -9.00 5.43 -2.54
N ILE A 119 -7.76 5.55 -3.03
CA ILE A 119 -6.59 5.86 -2.23
C ILE A 119 -6.18 7.30 -2.53
N VAL A 120 -5.88 8.07 -1.49
CA VAL A 120 -5.37 9.43 -1.61
C VAL A 120 -3.99 9.47 -0.97
N PHE A 121 -2.97 9.73 -1.77
CA PHE A 121 -1.63 10.06 -1.28
C PHE A 121 -1.53 11.58 -1.14
N SER A 122 -1.63 12.08 0.09
CA SER A 122 -1.42 13.50 0.40
C SER A 122 0.06 13.87 0.42
N THR A 123 0.93 12.90 0.68
CA THR A 123 2.37 13.03 0.55
C THR A 123 2.93 11.70 0.07
N LEU A 124 3.77 11.74 -0.96
CA LEU A 124 4.60 10.62 -1.38
C LEU A 124 5.97 11.18 -1.74
N THR A 125 6.97 10.84 -0.95
CA THR A 125 8.39 11.07 -1.24
C THR A 125 9.13 9.75 -1.10
N SER A 126 10.08 9.50 -2.00
CA SER A 126 10.85 8.27 -1.99
C SER A 126 12.26 8.56 -2.48
N ALA A 127 13.27 8.21 -1.68
CA ALA A 127 14.68 8.40 -2.03
C ALA A 127 15.26 7.21 -2.80
N ASN A 128 14.77 6.00 -2.54
CA ASN A 128 15.28 4.76 -3.11
C ASN A 128 14.20 3.68 -3.30
N GLY A 129 12.92 4.06 -3.21
CA GLY A 129 11.78 3.14 -3.25
C GLY A 129 11.24 2.77 -1.90
N PHE A 130 12.07 2.74 -0.86
CA PHE A 130 11.73 2.15 0.43
C PHE A 130 11.85 3.15 1.59
N ASN A 131 12.66 4.20 1.41
CA ASN A 131 12.87 5.28 2.36
C ASN A 131 12.21 6.56 1.87
N GLY A 132 11.59 7.31 2.76
CA GLY A 132 10.82 8.50 2.44
C GLY A 132 9.55 8.63 3.26
N THR A 133 8.67 9.53 2.84
CA THR A 133 7.43 9.87 3.55
C THR A 133 6.22 9.52 2.70
N LEU A 134 5.31 8.72 3.26
CA LEU A 134 4.04 8.37 2.65
C LEU A 134 2.90 8.67 3.62
N LYS A 135 2.03 9.60 3.24
CA LYS A 135 0.85 9.99 4.03
C LYS A 135 -0.38 9.96 3.14
N GLY A 136 -1.49 9.54 3.71
CA GLY A 136 -2.71 9.44 2.93
C GLY A 136 -3.90 8.86 3.65
N THR A 137 -4.99 8.76 2.89
CA THR A 137 -6.26 8.19 3.32
C THR A 137 -6.74 7.18 2.29
N PHE A 138 -7.66 6.32 2.68
CA PHE A 138 -8.32 5.41 1.77
C PHE A 138 -9.76 5.16 2.18
N THR A 139 -10.60 4.85 1.20
CA THR A 139 -11.98 4.42 1.38
C THR A 139 -12.31 3.37 0.32
N GLY A 140 -13.04 2.31 0.67
CA GLY A 140 -13.38 1.27 -0.30
C GLY A 140 -14.52 0.38 0.17
N GLN A 141 -14.82 -0.62 -0.64
CA GLN A 141 -15.75 -1.70 -0.31
C GLN A 141 -15.00 -3.02 -0.28
N MET A 142 -15.12 -3.75 0.83
CA MET A 142 -14.47 -5.04 1.02
C MET A 142 -15.42 -6.16 0.61
N ASN A 143 -14.85 -7.20 0.02
CA ASN A 143 -15.49 -8.49 -0.17
C ASN A 143 -14.76 -9.54 0.67
N ASP A 144 -15.48 -10.55 1.12
CA ASP A 144 -14.88 -11.72 1.76
C ASP A 144 -14.23 -12.67 0.72
N LYS A 145 -13.55 -13.71 1.21
CA LYS A 145 -12.93 -14.74 0.37
C LYS A 145 -13.89 -15.50 -0.54
N THR A 146 -15.20 -15.40 -0.31
CA THR A 146 -16.24 -16.00 -1.16
C THR A 146 -16.68 -15.06 -2.29
N GLY A 147 -16.23 -13.80 -2.26
CA GLY A 147 -16.65 -12.74 -3.17
C GLY A 147 -17.93 -12.04 -2.72
N SER A 148 -18.38 -12.26 -1.49
CA SER A 148 -19.58 -11.63 -0.95
C SER A 148 -19.24 -10.26 -0.37
N PRO A 149 -20.08 -9.22 -0.59
CA PRO A 149 -19.89 -7.92 0.03
C PRO A 149 -19.79 -8.02 1.55
N ALA A 150 -18.68 -7.56 2.11
CA ALA A 150 -18.39 -7.59 3.54
C ALA A 150 -18.60 -6.21 4.20
N GLY A 151 -18.51 -5.13 3.44
CA GLY A 151 -18.88 -3.78 3.88
C GLY A 151 -17.82 -2.71 3.60
N PRO A 152 -18.09 -1.46 4.01
CA PRO A 152 -17.19 -0.34 3.75
C PRO A 152 -15.95 -0.41 4.64
N ILE A 153 -14.82 0.04 4.08
CA ILE A 153 -13.59 0.32 4.82
C ILE A 153 -13.19 1.79 4.62
N SER A 154 -12.64 2.41 5.66
CA SER A 154 -12.00 3.70 5.56
C SER A 154 -10.79 3.78 6.49
N GLY A 155 -9.82 4.60 6.17
CA GLY A 155 -8.62 4.71 7.01
C GLY A 155 -7.63 5.76 6.55
N SER A 156 -6.51 5.82 7.27
CA SER A 156 -5.36 6.68 7.01
C SER A 156 -4.06 5.98 7.32
N PHE A 157 -2.99 6.45 6.71
CA PHE A 157 -1.63 5.99 6.98
C PHE A 157 -0.67 7.19 7.03
N SER A 158 0.35 7.07 7.86
CA SER A 158 1.48 7.98 7.91
C SER A 158 2.73 7.16 8.17
N ILE A 159 3.63 7.14 7.20
CA ILE A 159 4.84 6.35 7.21
C ILE A 159 5.99 7.29 6.90
N THR A 160 7.07 7.18 7.66
CA THR A 160 8.29 7.95 7.50
C THR A 160 9.43 7.03 7.89
N ASN A 161 10.19 6.63 6.87
CA ASN A 161 11.31 5.70 6.97
C ASN A 161 12.59 6.36 6.46
#